data_AF-A0A3R7AT85-F1
#
_entry.id   AF-A0A3R7AT85-F1
#
_cell.length_a   1.000
_cell.length_b   1.000
_cell.length_c   1.000
_cell.angle_alpha   90.00
_cell.angle_beta   90.00
_cell.angle_gamma   90.00
#
_symmetry.space_group_name_H-M   'P 1'
#
loop_
_entity.id
_entity.type
_entity.pdbx_description
1 polymer ?
#
loop_
_entity_poly.entity_id
_entity_poly.type
_entity_poly.pdbx_seq_one_letter_code
_entity_poly.pdbx_strand_id
1 'polypeptide(L)'
;MLPHPSSMHTLPPLAEDGDLLAFMDDTIFAAASKAHTPCNLSSSTPCLLSPRSNHTTDHDTSDDGMMSVPPLEKCERRKQQIRDASRRCRIKQRTEVMTLRARVAELEARVAAGEKLQRDHEMRQRQVELLEREIAGLRVELYKTKAATKVVFSGIQPTGVPHLGNYCGAVSKWVTLQQQQTTDVSLYSIVDLHAITLPYDPSMLQANIHGLLASLLGCGLDPKKSILFKQSDIVQHSELAWLLSCVTPLSWMQRMTQFKQKSQQKDSNAVSLGLLSYPALMAADVLLYKATHVPVGEDQQQHLELARMIATTFNDRFQTNLFPKPIPQRDDPDDALVRIMSLRDPTQKMSKSDISTQSRIDLTDSPDVIVKKIRKAQTDAIPGISYDKAGRPGVSNLMSILSAVTGHSVDDIQGQYGSHQTGKFKQVVADAVVAKS
;
A
#
# COMPACT_ATOMS: atom_id res chain seq x y z
N MET A 1 28.54 -24.02 31.37
CA MET A 1 27.80 -25.23 30.96
C MET A 1 26.75 -24.80 29.95
N LEU A 2 27.05 -25.00 28.65
CA LEU A 2 26.08 -24.91 27.56
C LEU A 2 25.53 -26.33 27.32
N PRO A 3 24.24 -26.53 26.99
CA PRO A 3 23.80 -27.79 26.42
C PRO A 3 23.81 -27.75 24.89
N HIS A 4 24.34 -28.82 24.31
CA HIS A 4 24.31 -29.16 22.89
C HIS A 4 22.91 -29.67 22.45
N PRO A 5 22.59 -29.65 21.15
CA PRO A 5 21.27 -29.91 20.59
C PRO A 5 21.12 -31.36 20.12
N SER A 6 19.95 -31.98 20.33
CA SER A 6 19.51 -33.20 19.63
C SER A 6 18.01 -33.47 19.85
N SER A 7 17.18 -33.22 18.86
CA SER A 7 16.15 -34.15 18.36
C SER A 7 15.43 -33.52 17.17
N MET A 8 15.75 -34.05 15.99
CA MET A 8 14.99 -33.82 14.76
C MET A 8 13.65 -34.55 14.88
N HIS A 9 12.54 -33.81 14.89
CA HIS A 9 11.25 -34.33 14.46
C HIS A 9 10.92 -33.71 13.11
N THR A 10 10.84 -34.57 12.11
CA THR A 10 10.42 -34.30 10.73
C THR A 10 8.96 -33.85 10.72
N LEU A 11 8.73 -32.60 10.32
CA LEU A 11 7.40 -32.07 9.97
C LEU A 11 6.98 -32.58 8.58
N PRO A 12 5.68 -32.88 8.36
CA PRO A 12 5.17 -33.25 7.04
C PRO A 12 5.13 -32.04 6.08
N PRO A 13 5.14 -32.26 4.76
CA PRO A 13 5.20 -31.19 3.78
C PRO A 13 3.91 -30.34 3.79
N LEU A 14 4.12 -29.03 3.71
CA LEU A 14 3.07 -28.02 3.54
C LEU A 14 2.26 -28.32 2.27
N ALA A 15 0.94 -28.41 2.44
CA ALA A 15 0.02 -28.40 1.32
C ALA A 15 0.11 -27.03 0.60
N GLU A 16 0.22 -27.10 -0.72
CA GLU A 16 0.20 -25.94 -1.60
C GLU A 16 -1.20 -25.29 -1.60
N ASP A 17 -1.37 -24.22 -0.83
CA ASP A 17 -2.44 -23.24 -1.05
C ASP A 17 -1.82 -21.98 -1.65
N GLY A 18 -1.52 -22.09 -2.94
CA GLY A 18 -1.08 -20.97 -3.77
C GLY A 18 -2.26 -20.11 -4.18
N ASP A 19 -2.62 -19.13 -3.36
CA ASP A 19 -3.50 -18.03 -3.82
C ASP A 19 -3.30 -16.67 -3.11
N LEU A 20 -2.42 -16.59 -2.10
CA LEU A 20 -2.14 -15.34 -1.37
C LEU A 20 -0.89 -14.60 -1.87
N LEU A 21 0.12 -15.33 -2.39
CA LEU A 21 1.39 -14.74 -2.85
C LEU A 21 1.30 -14.12 -4.25
N ALA A 22 0.28 -14.46 -5.05
CA ALA A 22 0.08 -13.89 -6.38
C ALA A 22 -0.39 -12.42 -6.37
N PHE A 23 -0.70 -11.87 -5.19
CA PHE A 23 -1.22 -10.50 -5.06
C PHE A 23 -0.14 -9.43 -4.85
N MET A 24 1.12 -9.80 -4.60
CA MET A 24 2.08 -8.90 -3.97
C MET A 24 3.37 -8.59 -4.74
N ASP A 25 3.75 -9.33 -5.79
CA ASP A 25 5.18 -9.32 -6.18
C ASP A 25 5.61 -8.43 -7.37
N ASP A 26 4.73 -7.96 -8.27
CA ASP A 26 5.26 -7.40 -9.53
C ASP A 26 5.36 -5.87 -9.63
N THR A 27 4.98 -5.11 -8.61
CA THR A 27 4.91 -3.62 -8.76
C THR A 27 5.96 -2.84 -7.97
N ILE A 28 6.54 -3.41 -6.93
CA ILE A 28 7.43 -2.67 -6.01
C ILE A 28 8.91 -2.71 -6.48
N PHE A 29 9.34 -3.76 -7.18
CA PHE A 29 10.74 -3.87 -7.63
C PHE A 29 11.08 -3.15 -8.94
N ALA A 30 10.10 -2.86 -9.80
CA ALA A 30 10.35 -2.26 -11.11
C ALA A 30 10.70 -0.75 -11.07
N ALA A 31 10.35 -0.05 -9.99
CA ALA A 31 10.54 1.40 -9.88
C ALA A 31 11.97 1.82 -9.45
N ALA A 32 12.81 0.89 -8.98
CA ALA A 32 14.13 1.20 -8.41
C ALA A 32 15.33 0.94 -9.36
N SER A 33 15.11 0.42 -10.58
CA SER A 33 16.22 -0.03 -11.45
C SER A 33 16.66 0.98 -12.54
N LYS A 34 15.96 2.11 -12.71
CA LYS A 34 16.34 3.14 -13.72
C LYS A 34 17.14 4.30 -13.12
N ALA A 35 18.31 4.01 -12.56
CA ALA A 35 19.35 5.03 -12.34
C ALA A 35 20.69 4.38 -12.01
N HIS A 36 21.46 3.92 -13.01
CA HIS A 36 22.93 3.84 -12.94
C HIS A 36 23.54 3.54 -14.32
N THR A 37 24.22 4.53 -14.89
CA THR A 37 25.22 4.35 -15.95
C THR A 37 26.59 4.65 -15.36
N PRO A 38 27.55 3.71 -15.38
CA PRO A 38 28.94 4.02 -15.08
C PRO A 38 29.68 4.37 -16.39
N CYS A 39 30.13 5.61 -16.50
CA CYS A 39 31.19 5.99 -17.44
C CYS A 39 32.54 5.65 -16.81
N ASN A 40 33.29 4.72 -17.40
CA ASN A 40 34.73 4.62 -17.25
C ASN A 40 35.32 3.86 -18.44
N LEU A 41 36.23 4.51 -19.17
CA LEU A 41 37.33 3.87 -19.91
C LEU A 41 38.46 4.89 -20.15
N SER A 42 39.41 4.84 -19.21
CA SER A 42 40.86 4.96 -19.30
C SER A 42 41.57 5.72 -20.45
N SER A 43 42.49 6.56 -20.00
CA SER A 43 43.73 7.04 -20.61
C SER A 43 44.61 5.98 -21.30
N SER A 44 45.21 6.32 -22.44
CA SER A 44 46.68 6.23 -22.72
C SER A 44 47.03 6.52 -24.19
N THR A 45 48.04 7.36 -24.39
CA THR A 45 48.92 7.51 -25.58
C THR A 45 50.36 7.32 -25.05
N PRO A 46 51.45 7.19 -25.86
CA PRO A 46 51.59 7.02 -27.32
C PRO A 46 52.62 5.91 -27.72
N CYS A 47 52.83 5.65 -29.02
CA CYS A 47 54.16 5.26 -29.55
C CYS A 47 54.20 5.33 -31.09
N LEU A 48 54.93 6.33 -31.61
CA LEU A 48 55.40 6.43 -32.99
C LEU A 48 56.88 6.02 -33.01
N LEU A 49 57.24 5.03 -33.84
CA LEU A 49 58.63 4.71 -34.18
C LEU A 49 58.70 4.36 -35.68
N SER A 50 59.66 5.00 -36.36
CA SER A 50 59.98 4.87 -37.79
C SER A 50 60.85 3.64 -38.10
N PRO A 51 61.27 3.47 -39.36
CA PRO A 51 62.70 3.60 -39.72
C PRO A 51 62.88 4.50 -40.98
N ARG A 52 63.78 5.52 -41.05
CA ARG A 52 65.25 5.52 -41.35
C ARG A 52 65.65 4.66 -42.58
N SER A 53 66.50 5.05 -43.55
CA SER A 53 67.43 6.19 -43.74
C SER A 53 68.12 6.17 -45.12
N ASN A 54 68.46 7.36 -45.65
CA ASN A 54 69.69 7.83 -46.34
C ASN A 54 70.22 7.27 -47.68
N HIS A 55 70.43 8.19 -48.66
CA HIS A 55 71.74 8.68 -49.19
C HIS A 55 71.51 9.66 -50.38
N THR A 56 71.82 10.98 -50.29
CA THR A 56 73.04 11.72 -50.78
C THR A 56 73.30 11.57 -52.30
N THR A 57 73.59 12.56 -53.16
CA THR A 57 74.34 13.85 -53.10
C THR A 57 74.10 14.69 -54.39
N ASP A 58 74.35 16.00 -54.32
CA ASP A 58 74.56 16.95 -55.44
C ASP A 58 75.85 16.68 -56.26
N HIS A 59 75.86 17.04 -57.55
CA HIS A 59 76.91 17.83 -58.23
C HIS A 59 76.64 18.04 -59.75
N ASP A 60 76.63 19.31 -60.15
CA ASP A 60 77.32 20.00 -61.26
C ASP A 60 77.76 19.33 -62.59
N THR A 61 77.60 20.18 -63.63
CA THR A 61 78.43 20.40 -64.85
C THR A 61 78.31 19.50 -66.10
N SER A 62 77.88 20.17 -67.18
CA SER A 62 78.34 20.18 -68.57
C SER A 62 79.31 19.09 -69.05
N ASP A 63 78.96 18.38 -70.14
CA ASP A 63 79.87 18.23 -71.28
C ASP A 63 79.16 17.71 -72.55
N ASP A 64 79.50 18.32 -73.67
CA ASP A 64 79.09 17.94 -75.03
C ASP A 64 79.86 16.69 -75.48
N GLY A 65 79.13 15.62 -75.81
CA GLY A 65 79.74 14.36 -76.25
C GLY A 65 78.87 13.63 -77.26
N MET A 66 79.26 13.75 -78.54
CA MET A 66 78.74 13.01 -79.69
C MET A 66 78.40 11.55 -79.34
N MET A 67 77.12 11.17 -79.41
CA MET A 67 76.66 9.78 -79.28
C MET A 67 75.97 9.35 -80.58
N SER A 68 76.60 8.37 -81.23
CA SER A 68 76.15 7.64 -82.41
C SER A 68 74.67 7.26 -82.35
N VAL A 69 73.94 7.58 -83.42
CA VAL A 69 72.54 7.14 -83.64
C VAL A 69 72.51 5.60 -83.56
N PRO A 70 71.72 5.00 -82.65
CA PRO A 70 71.66 3.55 -82.52
C PRO A 70 71.01 2.93 -83.78
N PRO A 71 71.38 1.71 -84.19
CA PRO A 71 70.79 1.06 -85.36
C PRO A 71 69.26 1.02 -85.24
N LEU A 72 68.54 1.35 -86.31
CA LEU A 72 67.07 1.45 -86.36
C LEU A 72 66.35 0.28 -85.65
N GLU A 73 66.87 -0.94 -85.74
CA GLU A 73 66.35 -2.13 -85.06
C GLU A 73 66.34 -2.05 -83.51
N LYS A 74 67.34 -1.42 -82.88
CA LYS A 74 67.39 -1.25 -81.41
C LYS A 74 66.31 -0.27 -80.93
N CYS A 75 66.01 0.75 -81.73
CA CYS A 75 64.96 1.72 -81.45
C CYS A 75 63.56 1.10 -81.57
N GLU A 76 63.34 0.25 -82.58
CA GLU A 76 62.07 -0.48 -82.75
C GLU A 76 61.80 -1.49 -81.64
N ARG A 77 62.81 -2.27 -81.21
CA ARG A 77 62.67 -3.21 -80.08
C ARG A 77 62.30 -2.49 -78.78
N ARG A 78 62.88 -1.33 -78.51
CA ARG A 78 62.57 -0.51 -77.31
C ARG A 78 61.15 0.06 -77.37
N LYS A 79 60.70 0.53 -78.55
CA LYS A 79 59.31 0.97 -78.77
C LYS A 79 58.32 -0.18 -78.55
N GLN A 80 58.64 -1.40 -78.98
CA GLN A 80 57.79 -2.58 -78.76
C GLN A 80 57.70 -2.96 -77.29
N GLN A 81 58.83 -2.98 -76.57
CA GLN A 81 58.85 -3.27 -75.12
C GLN A 81 58.03 -2.27 -74.30
N ILE A 82 58.07 -0.99 -74.65
CA ILE A 82 57.26 0.06 -74.02
C ILE A 82 55.76 -0.18 -74.29
N ARG A 83 55.39 -0.51 -75.53
CA ARG A 83 53.99 -0.85 -75.88
C ARG A 83 53.47 -2.05 -75.10
N ASP A 84 54.29 -3.10 -74.96
CA ASP A 84 53.92 -4.30 -74.21
C ASP A 84 53.84 -4.05 -72.69
N ALA A 85 54.74 -3.24 -72.14
CA ALA A 85 54.68 -2.80 -70.75
C ALA A 85 53.42 -1.95 -70.47
N SER A 86 53.08 -1.00 -71.35
CA SER A 86 51.84 -0.22 -71.25
C SER A 86 50.59 -1.07 -71.43
N ARG A 87 50.64 -2.13 -72.25
CA ARG A 87 49.52 -3.09 -72.39
C ARG A 87 49.34 -3.92 -71.12
N ARG A 88 50.44 -4.44 -70.54
CA ARG A 88 50.42 -5.17 -69.25
C ARG A 88 49.92 -4.29 -68.11
N CYS A 89 50.34 -3.02 -68.05
CA CYS A 89 49.86 -2.06 -67.06
C CYS A 89 48.35 -1.82 -67.17
N ARG A 90 47.84 -1.59 -68.40
CA ARG A 90 46.40 -1.43 -68.65
C ARG A 90 45.57 -2.68 -68.30
N ILE A 91 46.11 -3.87 -68.53
CA ILE A 91 45.46 -5.14 -68.15
C ILE A 91 45.41 -5.28 -66.62
N LYS A 92 46.52 -4.99 -65.92
CA LYS A 92 46.56 -5.00 -64.45
C LYS A 92 45.55 -4.02 -63.85
N GLN A 93 45.56 -2.77 -64.33
CA GLN A 93 44.62 -1.73 -63.90
C GLN A 93 43.16 -2.12 -64.18
N ARG A 94 42.85 -2.72 -65.34
CA ARG A 94 41.49 -3.22 -65.62
C ARG A 94 41.06 -4.33 -64.67
N THR A 95 41.96 -5.26 -64.36
CA THR A 95 41.68 -6.39 -63.46
C THR A 95 41.45 -5.90 -62.03
N GLU A 96 42.24 -4.93 -61.58
CA GLU A 96 42.11 -4.31 -60.28
C GLU A 96 40.81 -3.51 -60.16
N VAL A 97 40.44 -2.74 -61.19
CA VAL A 97 39.15 -2.03 -61.26
C VAL A 97 37.96 -3.01 -61.24
N MET A 98 38.03 -4.14 -61.95
CA MET A 98 36.97 -5.16 -61.87
C MET A 98 36.86 -5.77 -60.48
N THR A 99 37.99 -6.05 -59.82
CA THR A 99 38.02 -6.60 -58.47
C THR A 99 37.43 -5.63 -57.44
N LEU A 100 37.75 -4.34 -57.56
CA LEU A 100 37.18 -3.29 -56.72
C LEU A 100 35.67 -3.12 -56.95
N ARG A 101 35.21 -3.18 -58.21
CA ARG A 101 33.77 -3.12 -58.53
C ARG A 101 33.01 -4.30 -57.93
N ALA A 102 33.56 -5.51 -57.96
CA ALA A 102 32.95 -6.67 -57.33
C ALA A 102 32.81 -6.48 -55.80
N ARG A 103 33.85 -5.94 -55.15
CA ARG A 103 33.82 -5.59 -53.71
C ARG A 103 32.79 -4.52 -53.37
N VAL A 104 32.64 -3.49 -54.21
CA VAL A 104 31.61 -2.45 -54.03
C VAL A 104 30.22 -3.07 -54.08
N ALA A 105 29.93 -3.91 -55.08
CA ALA A 105 28.65 -4.58 -55.19
C ALA A 105 28.35 -5.49 -53.97
N GLU A 106 29.36 -6.17 -53.43
CA GLU A 106 29.22 -6.97 -52.20
C GLU A 106 28.89 -6.10 -50.98
N LEU A 107 29.57 -4.95 -50.83
CA LEU A 107 29.31 -4.02 -49.72
C LEU A 107 27.92 -3.37 -49.83
N GLU A 108 27.49 -2.98 -51.03
CA GLU A 108 26.15 -2.45 -51.28
C GLU A 108 25.06 -3.48 -50.91
N ALA A 109 25.25 -4.75 -51.26
CA ALA A 109 24.34 -5.83 -50.87
C ALA A 109 24.27 -6.01 -49.34
N ARG A 110 25.41 -5.87 -48.64
CA ARG A 110 25.46 -5.94 -47.16
C ARG A 110 24.77 -4.75 -46.49
N VAL A 111 24.91 -3.54 -47.03
CA VAL A 111 24.20 -2.35 -46.53
C VAL A 111 22.69 -2.51 -46.70
N ALA A 112 22.22 -2.95 -47.88
CA ALA A 112 20.81 -3.19 -48.14
C ALA A 112 20.19 -4.25 -47.21
N ALA A 113 20.95 -5.30 -46.87
CA ALA A 113 20.52 -6.31 -45.90
C ALA A 113 20.40 -5.75 -44.46
N GLY A 114 21.32 -4.86 -44.06
CA GLY A 114 21.28 -4.16 -42.77
C GLY A 114 20.06 -3.25 -42.62
N GLU A 115 19.73 -2.48 -43.67
CA GLU A 115 18.54 -1.61 -43.67
C GLU A 115 17.22 -2.39 -43.55
N LYS A 116 17.14 -3.58 -44.16
CA LYS A 116 15.97 -4.46 -44.04
C LYS A 116 15.80 -4.95 -42.61
N LEU A 117 16.89 -5.40 -41.98
CA LEU A 117 16.91 -5.82 -40.57
C LEU A 117 16.50 -4.69 -39.62
N GLN A 118 16.92 -3.47 -39.91
CA GLN A 118 16.57 -2.29 -39.11
C GLN A 118 15.08 -1.93 -39.25
N ARG A 119 14.53 -1.97 -40.47
CA ARG A 119 13.08 -1.81 -40.71
C ARG A 119 12.25 -2.90 -40.02
N ASP A 120 12.70 -4.16 -40.05
CA ASP A 120 12.03 -5.27 -39.35
C ASP A 120 12.09 -5.10 -37.83
N HIS A 121 13.19 -4.56 -37.29
CA HIS A 121 13.31 -4.24 -35.86
C HIS A 121 12.35 -3.10 -35.44
N GLU A 122 12.28 -2.02 -36.22
CA GLU A 122 11.36 -0.91 -36.00
C GLU A 122 9.89 -1.35 -36.07
N MET A 123 9.53 -2.22 -37.02
CA MET A 123 8.20 -2.82 -37.11
C MET A 123 7.87 -3.64 -35.86
N ARG A 124 8.79 -4.49 -35.39
CA ARG A 124 8.61 -5.27 -34.15
C ARG A 124 8.48 -4.38 -32.92
N GLN A 125 9.25 -3.30 -32.81
CA GLN A 125 9.12 -2.34 -31.72
C GLN A 125 7.74 -1.66 -31.70
N ARG A 126 7.23 -1.23 -32.86
CA ARG A 126 5.88 -0.68 -32.98
C ARG A 126 4.80 -1.70 -32.60
N GLN A 127 5.00 -2.97 -32.95
CA GLN A 127 4.08 -4.05 -32.60
C GLN A 127 4.06 -4.30 -31.08
N VAL A 128 5.22 -4.27 -30.42
CA VAL A 128 5.34 -4.35 -28.96
C VAL A 128 4.62 -3.17 -28.30
N GLU A 129 4.82 -1.94 -28.78
CA GLU A 129 4.17 -0.75 -28.21
C GLU A 129 2.63 -0.81 -28.35
N LEU A 130 2.12 -1.35 -29.47
CA LEU A 130 0.69 -1.60 -29.67
C LEU A 130 0.12 -2.63 -28.69
N LEU A 131 0.84 -3.75 -28.52
CA LEU A 131 0.46 -4.80 -27.56
C LEU A 131 0.51 -4.29 -26.12
N GLU A 132 1.50 -3.47 -25.75
CA GLU A 132 1.57 -2.84 -24.43
C GLU A 132 0.37 -1.92 -24.17
N ARG A 133 -0.10 -1.17 -25.18
CA ARG A 133 -1.31 -0.34 -25.08
C ARG A 133 -2.58 -1.20 -24.92
N GLU A 134 -2.71 -2.30 -25.65
CA GLU A 134 -3.83 -3.23 -25.48
C GLU A 134 -3.82 -3.89 -24.10
N ILE A 135 -2.66 -4.35 -23.61
CA ILE A 135 -2.49 -4.89 -22.26
C ILE A 135 -2.89 -3.85 -21.21
N ALA A 136 -2.49 -2.59 -21.38
CA ALA A 136 -2.89 -1.50 -20.49
C ALA A 136 -4.41 -1.29 -20.49
N GLY A 137 -5.05 -1.33 -21.66
CA GLY A 137 -6.51 -1.23 -21.80
C GLY A 137 -7.24 -2.38 -21.10
N LEU A 138 -6.83 -3.62 -21.35
CA LEU A 138 -7.39 -4.81 -20.70
C LEU A 138 -7.19 -4.78 -19.19
N ARG A 139 -6.05 -4.30 -18.70
CA ARG A 139 -5.82 -4.09 -17.25
C ARG A 139 -6.83 -3.09 -16.69
N VAL A 140 -7.08 -1.97 -17.35
CA VAL A 140 -8.09 -0.97 -16.90
C VAL A 140 -9.48 -1.59 -16.82
N GLU A 141 -9.86 -2.41 -17.80
CA GLU A 141 -11.18 -3.06 -17.83
C GLU A 141 -11.33 -4.17 -16.78
N LEU A 142 -10.25 -4.92 -16.54
CA LEU A 142 -10.15 -5.87 -15.43
C LEU A 142 -10.22 -5.16 -14.07
N TYR A 143 -9.59 -3.98 -13.94
CA TYR A 143 -9.70 -3.14 -12.74
C TYR A 143 -11.11 -2.58 -12.56
N LYS A 144 -11.83 -2.21 -13.63
CA LYS A 144 -13.23 -1.74 -13.56
C LYS A 144 -14.19 -2.84 -13.13
N THR A 145 -14.01 -4.06 -13.62
CA THR A 145 -14.81 -5.22 -13.19
C THR A 145 -14.50 -5.65 -11.76
N LYS A 146 -13.23 -5.55 -11.32
CA LYS A 146 -12.85 -5.77 -9.91
C LYS A 146 -13.33 -4.65 -8.97
N ALA A 147 -13.42 -3.40 -9.46
CA ALA A 147 -13.89 -2.23 -8.73
C ALA A 147 -15.39 -2.28 -8.34
N ALA A 148 -16.16 -3.27 -8.81
CA ALA A 148 -17.50 -3.54 -8.30
C ALA A 148 -17.50 -4.14 -6.88
N THR A 149 -16.33 -4.55 -6.36
CA THR A 149 -16.19 -5.15 -5.03
C THR A 149 -15.91 -4.08 -4.00
N LYS A 150 -16.84 -3.82 -3.09
CA LYS A 150 -16.61 -2.93 -1.95
C LYS A 150 -15.66 -3.62 -0.97
N VAL A 151 -14.56 -2.97 -0.62
CA VAL A 151 -13.64 -3.43 0.43
C VAL A 151 -13.84 -2.54 1.66
N VAL A 152 -14.30 -3.13 2.75
CA VAL A 152 -14.54 -2.47 4.04
C VAL A 152 -13.41 -2.86 4.99
N PHE A 153 -12.72 -1.89 5.57
CA PHE A 153 -11.69 -2.14 6.60
C PHE A 153 -12.07 -1.46 7.91
N SER A 154 -12.02 -2.18 9.03
CA SER A 154 -12.19 -1.59 10.36
C SER A 154 -11.22 -2.18 11.38
N GLY A 155 -10.68 -1.32 12.24
CA GLY A 155 -9.72 -1.69 13.27
C GLY A 155 -10.26 -1.45 14.68
N ILE A 156 -9.97 -2.35 15.62
CA ILE A 156 -10.30 -2.20 17.04
C ILE A 156 -9.09 -2.53 17.94
N GLN A 157 -8.80 -1.63 18.89
CA GLN A 157 -7.66 -1.78 19.78
C GLN A 157 -7.94 -2.81 20.91
N PRO A 158 -6.96 -3.68 21.24
CA PRO A 158 -7.03 -4.62 22.36
C PRO A 158 -6.75 -3.93 23.71
N THR A 159 -7.56 -2.92 24.06
CA THR A 159 -7.43 -2.14 25.31
C THR A 159 -8.22 -2.74 26.48
N GLY A 160 -8.35 -4.06 26.52
CA GLY A 160 -9.18 -4.79 27.49
C GLY A 160 -10.59 -5.08 26.97
N VAL A 161 -11.42 -5.65 27.86
CA VAL A 161 -12.77 -6.14 27.54
C VAL A 161 -13.60 -5.04 26.85
N PRO A 162 -14.20 -5.31 25.68
CA PRO A 162 -15.15 -4.38 25.07
C PRO A 162 -16.33 -4.09 25.99
N HIS A 163 -16.81 -2.86 25.96
CA HIS A 163 -18.05 -2.50 26.66
C HIS A 163 -19.21 -2.38 25.67
N LEU A 164 -20.43 -2.26 26.19
CA LEU A 164 -21.66 -2.15 25.40
C LEU A 164 -21.59 -1.03 24.36
N GLY A 165 -21.00 0.11 24.70
CA GLY A 165 -20.76 1.18 23.73
C GLY A 165 -19.89 0.79 22.52
N ASN A 166 -18.91 -0.12 22.66
CA ASN A 166 -18.14 -0.64 21.53
C ASN A 166 -18.99 -1.59 20.69
N TYR A 167 -19.81 -2.41 21.34
CA TYR A 167 -20.71 -3.33 20.67
C TYR A 167 -21.76 -2.61 19.83
N CYS A 168 -22.52 -1.68 20.42
CA CYS A 168 -23.54 -0.91 19.70
C CYS A 168 -22.92 0.03 18.66
N GLY A 169 -21.75 0.61 18.96
CA GLY A 169 -21.09 1.57 18.07
C GLY A 169 -20.48 0.95 16.82
N ALA A 170 -19.90 -0.25 16.91
CA ALA A 170 -19.14 -0.86 15.82
C ALA A 170 -19.45 -2.34 15.59
N VAL A 171 -19.33 -3.19 16.61
CA VAL A 171 -19.35 -4.66 16.44
C VAL A 171 -20.69 -5.16 15.91
N SER A 172 -21.81 -4.65 16.43
CA SER A 172 -23.15 -5.00 15.95
C SER A 172 -23.34 -4.69 14.46
N LYS A 173 -22.79 -3.57 13.99
CA LYS A 173 -22.81 -3.21 12.57
C LYS A 173 -21.96 -4.14 11.73
N TRP A 174 -20.80 -4.56 12.23
CA TRP A 174 -19.98 -5.57 11.55
C TRP A 174 -20.75 -6.88 11.37
N VAL A 175 -21.43 -7.32 12.42
CA VAL A 175 -22.28 -8.53 12.39
C VAL A 175 -23.45 -8.38 11.42
N THR A 176 -24.06 -7.20 11.32
CA THR A 176 -25.11 -6.92 10.33
C THR A 176 -24.55 -6.88 8.90
N LEU A 177 -23.39 -6.24 8.70
CA LEU A 177 -22.75 -6.11 7.39
C LEU A 177 -22.36 -7.48 6.81
N GLN A 178 -21.83 -8.40 7.61
CA GLN A 178 -21.51 -9.76 7.13
C GLN A 178 -22.75 -10.60 6.78
N GLN A 179 -23.96 -10.21 7.22
CA GLN A 179 -25.21 -10.93 6.92
C GLN A 179 -25.84 -10.46 5.61
N GLN A 180 -25.53 -9.24 5.18
CA GLN A 180 -25.92 -8.75 3.87
C GLN A 180 -25.14 -9.56 2.85
N GLN A 181 -25.81 -10.40 2.06
CA GLN A 181 -25.20 -11.24 1.02
C GLN A 181 -24.71 -10.37 -0.15
N THR A 182 -23.68 -9.57 0.09
CA THR A 182 -23.04 -8.72 -0.92
C THR A 182 -21.73 -9.35 -1.39
N THR A 183 -21.25 -8.93 -2.56
CA THR A 183 -19.91 -9.24 -3.06
C THR A 183 -18.81 -8.49 -2.31
N ASP A 184 -19.10 -7.92 -1.13
CA ASP A 184 -18.19 -7.04 -0.41
C ASP A 184 -17.21 -7.84 0.44
N VAL A 185 -15.96 -7.38 0.51
CA VAL A 185 -14.93 -7.95 1.38
C VAL A 185 -14.85 -7.12 2.65
N SER A 186 -15.14 -7.73 3.79
CA SER A 186 -15.02 -7.10 5.10
C SER A 186 -13.79 -7.59 5.84
N LEU A 187 -12.89 -6.66 6.18
CA LEU A 187 -11.66 -6.90 6.94
C LEU A 187 -11.76 -6.24 8.32
N TYR A 188 -11.59 -7.03 9.35
CA TYR A 188 -11.59 -6.63 10.75
C TYR A 188 -10.23 -6.92 11.37
N SER A 189 -9.58 -5.88 11.89
CA SER A 189 -8.23 -5.98 12.43
C SER A 189 -8.21 -5.70 13.94
N ILE A 190 -7.61 -6.60 14.71
CA ILE A 190 -7.21 -6.34 16.09
C ILE A 190 -5.89 -5.55 16.03
N VAL A 191 -5.98 -4.24 16.24
CA VAL A 191 -4.88 -3.29 16.03
C VAL A 191 -3.97 -3.17 17.26
N ASP A 192 -3.19 -4.21 17.51
CA ASP A 192 -2.26 -4.31 18.64
C ASP A 192 -1.02 -3.39 18.50
N LEU A 193 -0.56 -3.09 17.28
CA LEU A 193 0.51 -2.09 17.07
C LEU A 193 0.06 -0.67 17.44
N HIS A 194 -1.23 -0.36 17.29
CA HIS A 194 -1.77 0.92 17.77
C HIS A 194 -1.87 0.95 19.30
N ALA A 195 -2.14 -0.18 19.95
CA ALA A 195 -2.30 -0.24 21.41
C ALA A 195 -1.01 0.15 22.16
N ILE A 196 0.15 -0.19 21.62
CA ILE A 196 1.46 0.09 22.23
C ILE A 196 1.92 1.56 22.08
N THR A 197 1.16 2.41 21.40
CA THR A 197 1.47 3.84 21.24
C THR A 197 1.17 4.66 22.51
N LEU A 198 0.36 4.10 23.40
CA LEU A 198 0.00 4.64 24.72
C LEU A 198 0.52 3.72 25.83
N PRO A 199 0.58 4.17 27.10
CA PRO A 199 0.96 3.31 28.22
C PRO A 199 0.05 2.08 28.28
N TYR A 200 0.67 0.90 28.35
CA TYR A 200 -0.01 -0.40 28.42
C TYR A 200 0.75 -1.31 29.39
N ASP A 201 0.05 -2.33 29.91
CA ASP A 201 0.67 -3.40 30.67
C ASP A 201 1.08 -4.53 29.72
N PRO A 202 2.38 -4.80 29.51
CA PRO A 202 2.84 -5.85 28.62
C PRO A 202 2.36 -7.24 29.02
N SER A 203 2.17 -7.49 30.32
CA SER A 203 1.69 -8.78 30.82
C SER A 203 0.23 -9.04 30.45
N MET A 204 -0.54 -7.98 30.23
CA MET A 204 -1.97 -8.04 29.90
C MET A 204 -2.27 -7.95 28.41
N LEU A 205 -1.34 -7.47 27.57
CA LEU A 205 -1.60 -7.25 26.14
C LEU A 205 -2.07 -8.52 25.43
N GLN A 206 -1.39 -9.64 25.66
CA GLN A 206 -1.76 -10.92 25.04
C GLN A 206 -3.15 -11.39 25.50
N ALA A 207 -3.44 -11.28 26.81
CA ALA A 207 -4.74 -11.60 27.36
C ALA A 207 -5.85 -10.70 26.78
N ASN A 208 -5.56 -9.41 26.58
CA ASN A 208 -6.50 -8.47 25.97
C ASN A 208 -6.76 -8.77 24.49
N ILE A 209 -5.74 -9.19 23.73
CA ILE A 209 -5.91 -9.62 22.33
C ILE A 209 -6.82 -10.84 22.26
N HIS A 210 -6.55 -11.86 23.07
CA HIS A 210 -7.38 -13.07 23.11
C HIS A 210 -8.80 -12.79 23.60
N GLY A 211 -8.95 -11.97 24.63
CA GLY A 211 -10.26 -11.58 25.18
C GLY A 211 -11.09 -10.78 24.17
N LEU A 212 -10.46 -9.87 23.42
CA LEU A 212 -11.12 -9.14 22.33
C LEU A 212 -11.51 -10.09 21.20
N LEU A 213 -10.61 -10.96 20.75
CA LEU A 213 -10.92 -11.96 19.72
C LEU A 213 -12.11 -12.83 20.12
N ALA A 214 -12.09 -13.40 21.33
CA ALA A 214 -13.18 -14.21 21.86
C ALA A 214 -14.50 -13.41 21.94
N SER A 215 -14.43 -12.14 22.36
CA SER A 215 -15.61 -11.27 22.41
C SER A 215 -16.20 -11.02 21.01
N LEU A 216 -15.36 -10.76 20.00
CA LEU A 216 -15.81 -10.52 18.63
C LEU A 216 -16.49 -11.76 18.04
N LEU A 217 -15.89 -12.94 18.24
CA LEU A 217 -16.48 -14.21 17.82
C LEU A 217 -17.80 -14.49 18.58
N GLY A 218 -17.83 -14.25 19.88
CA GLY A 218 -19.03 -14.41 20.71
C GLY A 218 -20.17 -13.47 20.32
N CYS A 219 -19.86 -12.25 19.85
CA CYS A 219 -20.84 -11.32 19.29
C CYS A 219 -21.43 -11.78 17.94
N GLY A 220 -20.89 -12.84 17.35
CA GLY A 220 -21.38 -13.43 16.10
C GLY A 220 -20.58 -13.06 14.87
N LEU A 221 -19.38 -12.47 15.01
CA LEU A 221 -18.49 -12.25 13.87
C LEU A 221 -17.98 -13.60 13.35
N ASP A 222 -18.26 -13.90 12.08
CA ASP A 222 -17.97 -15.19 11.46
C ASP A 222 -16.71 -15.09 10.56
N PRO A 223 -15.60 -15.75 10.92
CA PRO A 223 -14.38 -15.78 10.11
C PRO A 223 -14.56 -16.41 8.72
N LYS A 224 -15.66 -17.13 8.48
CA LYS A 224 -15.99 -17.68 7.16
C LYS A 224 -16.63 -16.65 6.22
N LYS A 225 -17.16 -15.56 6.78
CA LYS A 225 -17.82 -14.48 6.02
C LYS A 225 -17.01 -13.20 5.97
N SER A 226 -16.12 -13.01 6.94
CA SER A 226 -15.28 -11.83 7.05
C SER A 226 -13.87 -12.22 7.46
N ILE A 227 -12.88 -11.39 7.10
CA ILE A 227 -11.48 -11.64 7.44
C ILE A 227 -11.21 -10.98 8.78
N LEU A 228 -10.99 -11.78 9.82
CA LEU A 228 -10.59 -11.31 11.15
C LEU A 228 -9.14 -11.68 11.42
N PHE A 229 -8.30 -10.70 11.73
CA PHE A 229 -6.86 -10.93 11.94
C PHE A 229 -6.25 -10.00 12.98
N LYS A 230 -5.06 -10.36 13.48
CA LYS A 230 -4.25 -9.52 14.37
C LYS A 230 -3.24 -8.72 13.55
N GLN A 231 -3.19 -7.40 13.76
CA GLN A 231 -2.39 -6.48 12.95
C GLN A 231 -0.90 -6.84 12.93
N SER A 232 -0.30 -7.16 14.08
CA SER A 232 1.14 -7.49 14.16
C SER A 232 1.56 -8.80 13.49
N ASP A 233 0.61 -9.69 13.14
CA ASP A 233 0.94 -10.91 12.39
C ASP A 233 1.20 -10.62 10.90
N ILE A 234 0.78 -9.45 10.40
CA ILE A 234 0.92 -9.05 9.00
C ILE A 234 1.97 -7.95 8.92
N VAL A 235 3.22 -8.35 8.66
CA VAL A 235 4.41 -7.45 8.68
C VAL A 235 4.27 -6.26 7.74
N GLN A 236 3.50 -6.40 6.66
CA GLN A 236 3.31 -5.38 5.64
C GLN A 236 2.60 -4.13 6.15
N HIS A 237 1.86 -4.21 7.26
CA HIS A 237 1.34 -3.02 7.94
C HIS A 237 2.49 -2.09 8.36
N SER A 238 3.53 -2.64 8.97
CA SER A 238 4.69 -1.88 9.44
C SER A 238 5.58 -1.40 8.29
N GLU A 239 5.78 -2.24 7.27
CA GLU A 239 6.57 -1.90 6.09
C GLU A 239 5.92 -0.77 5.29
N LEU A 240 4.60 -0.87 5.03
CA LEU A 240 3.87 0.18 4.34
C LEU A 240 3.80 1.45 5.18
N ALA A 241 3.63 1.36 6.51
CA ALA A 241 3.66 2.53 7.38
C ALA A 241 4.99 3.30 7.28
N TRP A 242 6.11 2.59 7.19
CA TRP A 242 7.43 3.21 6.95
C TRP A 242 7.47 3.95 5.61
N LEU A 243 7.06 3.29 4.52
CA LEU A 243 7.03 3.88 3.18
C LEU A 243 6.13 5.12 3.12
N LEU A 244 4.93 5.04 3.70
CA LEU A 244 3.98 6.16 3.75
C LEU A 244 4.50 7.31 4.62
N SER A 245 5.25 7.02 5.67
CA SER A 245 5.89 8.05 6.50
C SER A 245 6.89 8.89 5.70
N CYS A 246 7.62 8.29 4.75
CA CYS A 246 8.57 9.01 3.88
C CYS A 246 7.92 9.99 2.88
N VAL A 247 6.60 9.87 2.65
CA VAL A 247 5.84 10.82 1.80
C VAL A 247 4.95 11.75 2.62
N THR A 248 4.85 11.56 3.93
CA THR A 248 3.97 12.33 4.80
C THR A 248 4.72 13.47 5.49
N PRO A 249 4.36 14.75 5.26
CA PRO A 249 4.99 15.86 5.94
C PRO A 249 4.78 15.83 7.46
N LEU A 250 5.84 16.06 8.23
CA LEU A 250 5.79 16.11 9.70
C LEU A 250 4.72 17.09 10.23
N SER A 251 4.55 18.22 9.54
CA SER A 251 3.59 19.25 9.94
C SER A 251 2.13 18.77 9.88
N TRP A 252 1.82 17.75 9.09
CA TRP A 252 0.48 17.16 9.03
C TRP A 252 0.18 16.41 10.33
N MET A 253 1.15 15.63 10.81
CA MET A 253 1.05 14.88 12.07
C MET A 253 0.92 15.80 13.28
N GLN A 254 1.75 16.85 13.34
CA GLN A 254 1.75 17.81 14.46
C GLN A 254 0.44 18.62 14.57
N ARG A 255 -0.34 18.72 13.49
CA ARG A 255 -1.63 19.42 13.48
C ARG A 255 -2.82 18.56 13.94
N MET A 256 -2.64 17.25 14.09
CA MET A 256 -3.71 16.34 14.51
C MET A 256 -4.23 16.72 15.90
N THR A 257 -5.56 16.82 16.03
CA THR A 257 -6.21 17.25 17.29
C THR A 257 -5.97 16.24 18.39
N GLN A 258 -6.06 14.94 18.07
CA GLN A 258 -5.76 13.86 19.01
C GLN A 258 -4.32 13.89 19.51
N PHE A 259 -3.35 14.21 18.63
CA PHE A 259 -1.96 14.37 19.04
C PHE A 259 -1.83 15.52 20.02
N LYS A 260 -2.35 16.72 19.67
CA LYS A 260 -2.30 17.91 20.54
C LYS A 260 -2.92 17.67 21.90
N GLN A 261 -4.10 17.05 21.96
CA GLN A 261 -4.79 16.76 23.22
C GLN A 261 -4.00 15.77 24.08
N LYS A 262 -3.53 14.66 23.49
CA LYS A 262 -2.79 13.63 24.24
C LYS A 262 -1.37 14.06 24.60
N SER A 263 -0.75 14.96 23.83
CA SER A 263 0.58 15.51 24.13
C SER A 263 0.52 16.57 25.22
N GLN A 264 -0.55 17.37 25.30
CA GLN A 264 -0.73 18.38 26.34
C GLN A 264 -1.00 17.78 27.73
N GLN A 265 -1.56 16.57 27.78
CA GLN A 265 -1.83 15.84 29.02
C GLN A 265 -0.60 15.13 29.59
N LYS A 266 0.54 15.19 28.89
CA LYS A 266 1.80 14.55 29.29
C LYS A 266 2.90 15.59 29.39
N ASP A 267 3.93 15.31 30.17
CA ASP A 267 5.19 16.02 30.03
C ASP A 267 5.66 15.90 28.58
N SER A 268 6.13 17.01 27.99
CA SER A 268 6.56 17.05 26.59
C SER A 268 7.62 16.00 26.26
N ASN A 269 8.46 15.63 27.24
CA ASN A 269 9.48 14.58 27.13
C ASN A 269 8.92 13.15 27.22
N ALA A 270 7.65 12.97 27.59
CA ALA A 270 6.97 11.67 27.71
C ALA A 270 6.10 11.33 26.48
N VAL A 271 6.10 12.17 25.45
CA VAL A 271 5.35 11.95 24.21
C VAL A 271 6.17 11.07 23.28
N SER A 272 5.70 9.85 23.01
CA SER A 272 6.40 8.90 22.14
C SER A 272 6.28 9.29 20.66
N LEU A 273 7.29 8.92 19.85
CA LEU A 273 7.21 9.02 18.39
C LEU A 273 6.04 8.21 17.83
N GLY A 274 5.71 7.06 18.45
CA GLY A 274 4.55 6.24 18.08
C GLY A 274 3.24 7.01 18.17
N LEU A 275 3.05 7.80 19.24
CA LEU A 275 1.84 8.63 19.40
C LEU A 275 1.72 9.75 18.35
N LEU A 276 2.84 10.23 17.80
CA LEU A 276 2.83 11.18 16.69
C LEU A 276 2.59 10.51 15.33
N SER A 277 3.17 9.32 15.13
CA SER A 277 3.25 8.66 13.82
C SER A 277 2.14 7.64 13.55
N TYR A 278 1.38 7.19 14.55
CA TYR A 278 0.30 6.22 14.34
C TYR A 278 -0.74 6.61 13.28
N PRO A 279 -1.00 7.89 12.94
CA PRO A 279 -1.89 8.20 11.82
C PRO A 279 -1.34 7.73 10.46
N ALA A 280 -0.01 7.64 10.27
CA ALA A 280 0.58 6.99 9.09
C ALA A 280 0.41 5.47 9.13
N LEU A 281 0.51 4.85 10.32
CA LEU A 281 0.21 3.43 10.50
C LEU A 281 -1.26 3.14 10.17
N MET A 282 -2.20 3.99 10.62
CA MET A 282 -3.62 3.87 10.26
C MET A 282 -3.83 4.00 8.75
N ALA A 283 -3.11 4.91 8.08
CA ALA A 283 -3.16 5.00 6.63
C ALA A 283 -2.65 3.71 5.96
N ALA A 284 -1.56 3.13 6.46
CA ALA A 284 -1.05 1.85 5.97
C ALA A 284 -2.07 0.72 6.14
N ASP A 285 -2.72 0.64 7.32
CA ASP A 285 -3.74 -0.37 7.61
C ASP A 285 -4.87 -0.37 6.58
N VAL A 286 -5.32 0.83 6.19
CA VAL A 286 -6.42 1.02 5.23
C VAL A 286 -5.95 0.79 3.78
N LEU A 287 -4.79 1.34 3.42
CA LEU A 287 -4.31 1.36 2.03
C LEU A 287 -3.68 0.03 1.59
N LEU A 288 -3.16 -0.77 2.52
CA LEU A 288 -2.58 -2.09 2.22
C LEU A 288 -3.57 -2.99 1.48
N TYR A 289 -4.84 -2.97 1.93
CA TYR A 289 -5.93 -3.76 1.34
C TYR A 289 -6.71 -3.00 0.27
N LYS A 290 -6.25 -1.80 -0.13
CA LYS A 290 -6.96 -0.90 -1.04
C LYS A 290 -8.41 -0.70 -0.58
N ALA A 291 -8.61 -0.50 0.73
CA ALA A 291 -9.95 -0.38 1.30
C ALA A 291 -10.69 0.81 0.68
N THR A 292 -11.91 0.54 0.23
CA THR A 292 -12.79 1.54 -0.40
C THR A 292 -13.63 2.28 0.63
N HIS A 293 -13.95 1.62 1.74
CA HIS A 293 -14.85 2.11 2.77
C HIS A 293 -14.26 1.83 4.15
N VAL A 294 -14.37 2.79 5.06
CA VAL A 294 -13.88 2.65 6.44
C VAL A 294 -14.93 3.20 7.40
N PRO A 295 -15.57 2.35 8.23
CA PRO A 295 -16.45 2.80 9.29
C PRO A 295 -15.59 3.38 10.41
N VAL A 296 -15.72 4.69 10.63
CA VAL A 296 -14.95 5.43 11.61
C VAL A 296 -15.86 6.32 12.44
N GLY A 297 -15.59 6.37 13.74
CA GLY A 297 -16.21 7.35 14.63
C GLY A 297 -15.81 8.78 14.27
N GLU A 298 -16.57 9.75 14.77
CA GLU A 298 -16.31 11.19 14.59
C GLU A 298 -14.88 11.59 15.00
N ASP A 299 -14.36 10.97 16.07
CA ASP A 299 -13.02 11.21 16.59
C ASP A 299 -11.90 10.80 15.61
N GLN A 300 -12.16 9.85 14.72
CA GLN A 300 -11.17 9.30 13.78
C GLN A 300 -11.27 9.87 12.37
N GLN A 301 -12.24 10.78 12.10
CA GLN A 301 -12.42 11.36 10.77
C GLN A 301 -11.18 12.10 10.27
N GLN A 302 -10.49 12.82 11.16
CA GLN A 302 -9.28 13.55 10.80
C GLN A 302 -8.17 12.61 10.30
N HIS A 303 -8.03 11.43 10.90
CA HIS A 303 -7.03 10.45 10.48
C HIS A 303 -7.39 9.78 9.16
N LEU A 304 -8.68 9.54 8.89
CA LEU A 304 -9.10 9.01 7.59
C LEU A 304 -8.86 10.03 6.47
N GLU A 305 -9.09 11.32 6.74
CA GLU A 305 -8.75 12.37 5.76
C GLU A 305 -7.24 12.44 5.52
N LEU A 306 -6.42 12.28 6.56
CA LEU A 306 -4.98 12.14 6.40
C LEU A 306 -4.62 10.94 5.50
N ALA A 307 -5.25 9.77 5.69
CA ALA A 307 -5.01 8.61 4.84
C ALA A 307 -5.35 8.90 3.36
N ARG A 308 -6.44 9.64 3.09
CA ARG A 308 -6.81 10.09 1.74
C ARG A 308 -5.81 11.07 1.15
N MET A 309 -5.29 12.00 1.96
CA MET A 309 -4.23 12.92 1.56
C MET A 309 -2.93 12.16 1.21
N ILE A 310 -2.52 11.22 2.06
CA ILE A 310 -1.34 10.37 1.84
C ILE A 310 -1.49 9.55 0.56
N ALA A 311 -2.64 8.92 0.33
CA ALA A 311 -2.92 8.18 -0.90
C ALA A 311 -2.80 9.08 -2.15
N THR A 312 -3.35 10.30 -2.08
CA THR A 312 -3.25 11.28 -3.16
C THR A 312 -1.80 11.68 -3.41
N THR A 313 -1.07 12.06 -2.37
CA THR A 313 0.35 12.46 -2.47
C THR A 313 1.23 11.34 -3.00
N PHE A 314 0.99 10.10 -2.59
CA PHE A 314 1.72 8.94 -3.10
C PHE A 314 1.46 8.76 -4.60
N ASN A 315 0.18 8.70 -4.99
CA ASN A 315 -0.23 8.53 -6.38
C ASN A 315 0.34 9.63 -7.29
N ASP A 316 0.29 10.90 -6.85
CA ASP A 316 0.82 12.03 -7.59
C ASP A 316 2.35 11.96 -7.69
N ARG A 317 3.05 11.67 -6.58
CA ARG A 317 4.52 11.62 -6.55
C ARG A 317 5.08 10.53 -7.47
N PHE A 318 4.42 9.37 -7.52
CA PHE A 318 4.87 8.22 -8.31
C PHE A 318 4.12 8.06 -9.63
N GLN A 319 3.26 9.02 -10.00
CA GLN A 319 2.49 9.03 -11.26
C GLN A 319 1.71 7.71 -11.47
N THR A 320 0.98 7.28 -10.43
CA THR A 320 0.26 6.01 -10.39
C THR A 320 -1.17 6.20 -9.87
N ASN A 321 -2.01 5.17 -10.00
CA ASN A 321 -3.35 5.09 -9.42
C ASN A 321 -3.47 3.93 -8.40
N LEU A 322 -2.35 3.59 -7.75
CA LEU A 322 -2.23 2.41 -6.89
C LEU A 322 -3.19 2.43 -5.69
N PHE A 323 -3.28 3.55 -4.99
CA PHE A 323 -4.07 3.66 -3.77
C PHE A 323 -5.42 4.34 -4.01
N PRO A 324 -6.55 3.70 -3.64
CA PRO A 324 -7.85 4.37 -3.68
C PRO A 324 -7.95 5.40 -2.55
N LYS A 325 -8.90 6.33 -2.68
CA LYS A 325 -9.25 7.27 -1.61
C LYS A 325 -10.41 6.69 -0.79
N PRO A 326 -10.16 6.14 0.41
CA PRO A 326 -11.20 5.48 1.20
C PRO A 326 -12.34 6.45 1.55
N ILE A 327 -13.57 5.96 1.49
CA ILE A 327 -14.79 6.71 1.80
C ILE A 327 -15.14 6.48 3.27
N PRO A 328 -15.34 7.54 4.08
CA PRO A 328 -15.88 7.38 5.42
C PRO A 328 -17.29 6.80 5.36
N GLN A 329 -17.50 5.65 5.99
CA GLN A 329 -18.86 5.21 6.33
C GLN A 329 -19.23 5.89 7.63
N ARG A 330 -20.03 6.95 7.51
CA ARG A 330 -20.66 7.57 8.66
C ARG A 330 -21.90 6.79 9.02
N ASP A 331 -22.09 6.62 10.31
CA ASP A 331 -23.40 6.27 10.82
C ASP A 331 -24.31 7.49 10.69
N ASP A 332 -25.60 7.23 10.48
CA ASP A 332 -26.61 8.29 10.43
C ASP A 332 -26.60 9.04 11.78
N PRO A 333 -26.43 10.38 11.82
CA PRO A 333 -26.43 11.14 13.06
C PRO A 333 -27.73 11.00 13.88
N ASP A 334 -28.84 10.62 13.23
CA ASP A 334 -30.12 10.35 13.90
C ASP A 334 -30.25 8.92 14.42
N ASP A 335 -29.26 8.06 14.15
CA ASP A 335 -29.22 6.70 14.68
C ASP A 335 -28.87 6.73 16.18
N ALA A 336 -29.92 6.76 17.01
CA ALA A 336 -29.85 6.77 18.47
C ALA A 336 -29.01 5.61 19.05
N LEU A 337 -28.74 4.57 18.23
CA LEU A 337 -27.97 3.38 18.56
C LEU A 337 -26.47 3.63 18.73
N VAL A 338 -25.93 4.68 18.12
CA VAL A 338 -24.48 4.79 17.85
C VAL A 338 -23.68 5.29 19.05
N ARG A 339 -24.30 6.03 19.97
CA ARG A 339 -23.57 6.72 21.06
C ARG A 339 -24.16 6.42 22.43
N ILE A 340 -23.74 5.28 22.98
CA ILE A 340 -24.04 4.90 24.35
C ILE A 340 -23.19 5.71 25.33
N MET A 341 -23.86 6.36 26.29
CA MET A 341 -23.25 7.23 27.29
C MET A 341 -22.95 6.48 28.59
N SER A 342 -22.13 7.06 29.45
CA SER A 342 -21.83 6.50 30.76
C SER A 342 -23.10 6.38 31.61
N LEU A 343 -23.23 5.26 32.33
CA LEU A 343 -24.33 5.04 33.26
C LEU A 343 -24.24 5.95 34.49
N ARG A 344 -23.07 6.52 34.80
CA ARG A 344 -22.87 7.39 35.96
C ARG A 344 -22.88 8.87 35.64
N ASP A 345 -22.44 9.22 34.44
CA ASP A 345 -22.45 10.58 33.92
C ASP A 345 -22.94 10.51 32.47
N PRO A 346 -24.25 10.69 32.24
CA PRO A 346 -24.84 10.52 30.91
C PRO A 346 -24.45 11.64 29.93
N THR A 347 -23.67 12.64 30.37
CA THR A 347 -23.09 13.67 29.49
C THR A 347 -21.77 13.21 28.85
N GLN A 348 -21.14 12.18 29.41
CA GLN A 348 -19.90 11.62 28.91
C GLN A 348 -20.12 10.29 28.18
N LYS A 349 -19.34 10.06 27.12
CA LYS A 349 -19.36 8.80 26.38
C LYS A 349 -18.88 7.66 27.29
N MET A 350 -19.49 6.49 27.17
CA MET A 350 -18.99 5.30 27.85
C MET A 350 -17.52 5.04 27.42
N SER A 351 -16.63 4.92 28.40
CA SER A 351 -15.19 4.77 28.16
C SER A 351 -14.58 3.65 29.01
N LYS A 352 -13.61 2.96 28.42
CA LYS A 352 -12.75 1.98 29.11
C LYS A 352 -11.85 2.63 30.17
N SER A 353 -11.46 3.89 29.96
CA SER A 353 -10.51 4.61 30.82
C SER A 353 -11.14 5.20 32.09
N ASP A 354 -12.46 5.08 32.26
CA ASP A 354 -13.11 5.55 33.47
C ASP A 354 -12.76 4.63 34.66
N ILE A 355 -12.33 5.26 35.76
CA ILE A 355 -11.92 4.61 37.01
C ILE A 355 -13.08 3.78 37.58
N SER A 356 -14.31 4.28 37.42
CA SER A 356 -15.49 3.61 37.97
C SER A 356 -16.03 2.57 36.99
N THR A 357 -15.87 1.29 37.30
CA THR A 357 -16.49 0.18 36.52
C THR A 357 -18.03 0.28 36.44
N GLN A 358 -18.67 1.03 37.34
CA GLN A 358 -20.11 1.27 37.32
C GLN A 358 -20.58 2.22 36.21
N SER A 359 -19.66 2.91 35.51
CA SER A 359 -20.04 3.80 34.40
C SER A 359 -20.27 3.06 33.08
N ARG A 360 -19.85 1.80 32.99
CA ARG A 360 -19.90 0.99 31.77
C ARG A 360 -20.42 -0.42 32.02
N ILE A 361 -20.98 -1.02 30.98
CA ILE A 361 -21.36 -2.43 30.96
C ILE A 361 -20.32 -3.14 30.10
N ASP A 362 -19.53 -4.01 30.69
CA ASP A 362 -18.53 -4.80 29.99
C ASP A 362 -19.22 -6.03 29.38
N LEU A 363 -18.81 -6.47 28.18
CA LEU A 363 -19.46 -7.61 27.50
C LEU A 363 -19.29 -8.95 28.25
N THR A 364 -18.43 -8.98 29.26
CA THR A 364 -18.19 -10.16 30.11
C THR A 364 -18.78 -10.01 31.52
N ASP A 365 -19.53 -8.93 31.78
CA ASP A 365 -20.25 -8.78 33.04
C ASP A 365 -21.27 -9.92 33.22
N SER A 366 -21.35 -10.49 34.42
CA SER A 366 -22.41 -11.47 34.72
C SER A 366 -23.79 -10.80 34.73
N PRO A 367 -24.88 -11.55 34.52
CA PRO A 367 -26.24 -10.99 34.56
C PRO A 367 -26.53 -10.15 35.81
N ASP A 368 -26.10 -10.62 36.98
CA ASP A 368 -26.27 -9.91 38.25
C ASP A 368 -25.54 -8.57 38.28
N VAL A 369 -24.34 -8.50 37.69
CA VAL A 369 -23.54 -7.28 37.59
C VAL A 369 -24.20 -6.28 36.64
N ILE A 370 -24.69 -6.74 35.48
CA ILE A 370 -25.42 -5.93 34.50
C ILE A 370 -26.65 -5.28 35.17
N VAL A 371 -27.49 -6.10 35.82
CA VAL A 371 -28.69 -5.63 36.53
C VAL A 371 -28.33 -4.59 37.59
N LYS A 372 -27.28 -4.85 38.38
CA LYS A 372 -26.84 -3.93 39.44
C LYS A 372 -26.33 -2.60 38.89
N LYS A 373 -25.59 -2.61 37.78
CA LYS A 373 -25.06 -1.41 37.12
C LYS A 373 -26.21 -0.56 36.54
N ILE A 374 -27.13 -1.16 35.78
CA ILE A 374 -28.27 -0.46 35.18
C ILE A 374 -29.22 0.09 36.25
N ARG A 375 -29.49 -0.66 37.32
CA ARG A 375 -30.31 -0.20 38.44
C ARG A 375 -29.74 1.07 39.09
N LYS A 376 -28.41 1.18 39.14
CA LYS A 376 -27.67 2.34 39.68
C LYS A 376 -27.40 3.46 38.68
N ALA A 377 -27.84 3.31 37.42
CA ALA A 377 -27.62 4.33 36.40
C ALA A 377 -28.24 5.69 36.81
N GLN A 378 -27.55 6.79 36.52
CA GLN A 378 -28.03 8.14 36.81
C GLN A 378 -29.25 8.46 35.94
N THR A 379 -30.32 8.92 36.57
CA THR A 379 -31.54 9.41 35.92
C THR A 379 -32.00 10.68 36.61
N ASP A 380 -32.92 11.42 35.97
CA ASP A 380 -33.61 12.54 36.59
C ASP A 380 -34.73 12.09 37.56
N ALA A 381 -35.36 13.06 38.22
CA ALA A 381 -36.50 12.87 39.11
C ALA A 381 -37.86 13.13 38.41
N ILE A 382 -37.87 13.30 37.09
CA ILE A 382 -39.09 13.61 36.33
C ILE A 382 -39.89 12.30 36.15
N PRO A 383 -41.20 12.28 36.46
CA PRO A 383 -42.03 11.10 36.24
C PRO A 383 -42.15 10.73 34.76
N GLY A 384 -42.33 9.43 34.49
CA GLY A 384 -42.48 8.91 33.14
C GLY A 384 -41.17 8.78 32.36
N ILE A 385 -41.25 8.15 31.20
CA ILE A 385 -40.12 7.88 30.30
C ILE A 385 -40.31 8.71 29.03
N SER A 386 -39.36 9.57 28.75
CA SER A 386 -39.37 10.37 27.52
C SER A 386 -37.95 10.57 26.99
N TYR A 387 -37.84 10.64 25.68
CA TYR A 387 -36.56 10.85 25.02
C TYR A 387 -36.29 12.34 24.84
N ASP A 388 -35.30 12.83 25.57
CA ASP A 388 -34.79 14.19 25.49
C ASP A 388 -33.32 14.18 25.91
N LYS A 389 -32.41 14.23 24.92
CA LYS A 389 -30.96 14.18 25.17
C LYS A 389 -30.47 15.39 25.98
N ALA A 390 -31.12 16.54 25.86
CA ALA A 390 -30.69 17.78 26.50
C ALA A 390 -31.23 17.89 27.93
N GLY A 391 -32.53 17.67 28.13
CA GLY A 391 -33.17 17.78 29.44
C GLY A 391 -33.18 16.50 30.26
N ARG A 392 -33.11 15.32 29.63
CA ARG A 392 -33.17 13.99 30.27
C ARG A 392 -32.10 13.02 29.77
N PRO A 393 -30.81 13.37 29.84
CA PRO A 393 -29.72 12.59 29.23
C PRO A 393 -29.64 11.15 29.77
N GLY A 394 -29.89 10.94 31.08
CA GLY A 394 -29.82 9.61 31.69
C GLY A 394 -30.95 8.67 31.23
N VAL A 395 -32.18 9.17 31.17
CA VAL A 395 -33.34 8.38 30.68
C VAL A 395 -33.21 8.11 29.19
N SER A 396 -32.79 9.11 28.42
CA SER A 396 -32.54 8.97 26.98
C SER A 396 -31.45 7.94 26.67
N ASN A 397 -30.38 7.90 27.47
CA ASN A 397 -29.34 6.88 27.34
C ASN A 397 -29.88 5.46 27.58
N LEU A 398 -30.75 5.27 28.58
CA LEU A 398 -31.40 3.98 28.83
C LEU A 398 -32.33 3.56 27.69
N MET A 399 -33.06 4.51 27.09
CA MET A 399 -33.88 4.26 25.90
C MET A 399 -33.01 3.87 24.70
N SER A 400 -31.90 4.57 24.47
CA SER A 400 -30.92 4.22 23.42
C SER A 400 -30.33 2.82 23.62
N ILE A 401 -30.00 2.45 24.87
CA ILE A 401 -29.52 1.09 25.18
C ILE A 401 -30.60 0.06 24.84
N LEU A 402 -31.84 0.28 25.29
CA LEU A 402 -32.94 -0.65 25.03
C LEU A 402 -33.20 -0.81 23.53
N SER A 403 -33.25 0.31 22.81
CA SER A 403 -33.36 0.35 21.35
C SER A 403 -32.26 -0.47 20.67
N ALA A 404 -31.01 -0.35 21.14
CA ALA A 404 -29.87 -1.06 20.56
C ALA A 404 -29.91 -2.57 20.76
N VAL A 405 -30.43 -3.05 21.88
CA VAL A 405 -30.47 -4.50 22.15
C VAL A 405 -31.71 -5.17 21.58
N THR A 406 -32.85 -4.45 21.49
CA THR A 406 -34.11 -5.01 20.97
C THR A 406 -34.37 -4.71 19.49
N GLY A 407 -33.75 -3.66 18.93
CA GLY A 407 -34.03 -3.17 17.59
C GLY A 407 -35.31 -2.32 17.48
N HIS A 408 -36.00 -2.04 18.58
CA HIS A 408 -37.18 -1.17 18.57
C HIS A 408 -36.80 0.31 18.43
N SER A 409 -37.64 1.11 17.78
CA SER A 409 -37.41 2.55 17.70
C SER A 409 -37.59 3.22 19.06
N VAL A 410 -36.97 4.39 19.23
CA VAL A 410 -37.12 5.20 20.46
C VAL A 410 -38.57 5.63 20.66
N ASP A 411 -39.30 5.89 19.57
CA ASP A 411 -40.71 6.27 19.62
C ASP A 411 -41.59 5.11 20.08
N ASP A 412 -41.32 3.88 19.61
CA ASP A 412 -42.02 2.68 20.09
C ASP A 412 -41.77 2.45 21.58
N ILE A 413 -40.52 2.62 22.02
CA ILE A 413 -40.14 2.52 23.43
C ILE A 413 -40.88 3.58 24.25
N GLN A 414 -40.96 4.82 23.76
CA GLN A 414 -41.69 5.89 24.45
C GLN A 414 -43.19 5.59 24.53
N GLY A 415 -43.79 5.08 23.44
CA GLY A 415 -45.19 4.68 23.41
C GLY A 415 -45.51 3.53 24.39
N GLN A 416 -44.61 2.55 24.48
CA GLN A 416 -44.80 1.37 25.33
C GLN A 416 -44.52 1.64 26.82
N TYR A 417 -43.46 2.42 27.12
CA TYR A 417 -42.97 2.59 28.49
C TYR A 417 -43.14 4.01 29.04
N GLY A 418 -43.76 4.94 28.30
CA GLY A 418 -43.88 6.35 28.71
C GLY A 418 -44.52 6.57 30.07
N SER A 419 -45.49 5.72 30.45
CA SER A 419 -46.18 5.75 31.75
C SER A 419 -45.42 5.07 32.89
N HIS A 420 -44.30 4.41 32.61
CA HIS A 420 -43.53 3.69 33.62
C HIS A 420 -42.73 4.64 34.51
N GLN A 421 -42.55 4.23 35.77
CA GLN A 421 -41.56 4.86 36.63
C GLN A 421 -40.15 4.42 36.22
N THR A 422 -39.17 5.32 36.37
CA THR A 422 -37.76 5.10 36.01
C THR A 422 -37.17 3.83 36.62
N GLY A 423 -37.54 3.49 37.87
CA GLY A 423 -37.11 2.25 38.52
C GLY A 423 -37.57 0.98 37.80
N LYS A 424 -38.83 0.92 37.35
CA LYS A 424 -39.35 -0.21 36.58
C LYS A 424 -38.72 -0.25 35.19
N PHE A 425 -38.55 0.90 34.56
CA PHE A 425 -37.91 0.99 33.24
C PHE A 425 -36.46 0.47 33.27
N LYS A 426 -35.68 0.82 34.30
CA LYS A 426 -34.33 0.27 34.50
C LYS A 426 -34.31 -1.26 34.57
N GLN A 427 -35.33 -1.89 35.17
CA GLN A 427 -35.42 -3.35 35.20
C GLN A 427 -35.65 -3.91 33.79
N VAL A 428 -36.57 -3.31 33.01
CA VAL A 428 -36.82 -3.70 31.62
C VAL A 428 -35.54 -3.62 30.78
N VAL A 429 -34.78 -2.51 30.91
CA VAL A 429 -33.51 -2.35 30.20
C VAL A 429 -32.50 -3.41 30.65
N ALA A 430 -32.41 -3.69 31.95
CA ALA A 430 -31.51 -4.72 32.46
C ALA A 430 -31.83 -6.12 31.92
N ASP A 431 -33.11 -6.51 31.95
CA ASP A 431 -33.55 -7.82 31.47
C ASP A 431 -33.29 -7.96 29.96
N ALA A 432 -33.51 -6.90 29.18
CA ALA A 432 -33.24 -6.90 27.74
C ALA A 432 -31.74 -7.02 27.42
N VAL A 433 -30.88 -6.34 28.18
CA VAL A 433 -29.42 -6.46 28.01
C VAL A 433 -28.94 -7.86 28.40
N VAL A 434 -29.47 -8.43 29.49
CA VAL A 434 -29.15 -9.80 29.93
C VAL A 434 -29.63 -10.85 28.91
N ALA A 435 -30.81 -10.69 28.34
CA ALA A 435 -31.33 -11.62 27.34
C ALA A 435 -30.53 -11.60 26.02
N LYS A 436 -29.82 -10.50 25.75
CA LYS A 436 -28.98 -10.33 24.57
C LYS A 436 -27.54 -10.85 24.77
N SER A 437 -27.08 -10.98 26.02
CA SER A 437 -25.69 -11.32 26.37
C SER A 437 -25.37 -12.80 26.31
#